data_AF-A0A4S2HBF4-F1
#
_entry.id   AF-A0A4S2HBF4-F1
#
_cell.length_a   1.000
_cell.length_b   1.000
_cell.length_c   1.000
_cell.angle_alpha   90.00
_cell.angle_beta   90.00
_cell.angle_gamma   90.00
#
_symmetry.space_group_name_H-M   'P 1'
#
loop_
_entity.id
_entity.type
_entity.pdbx_description
1 polymer ?
#
loop_
_entity_poly.entity_id
_entity_poly.type
_entity_poly.pdbx_seq_one_letter_code
_entity_poly.pdbx_strand_id
1 'polypeptide(L)'
;MSERINLTLRRHHDTGLLAAMSDELPGLLVFGRTVDVLIEELPPMIEVLMRENVKKNVRVLGVDLDPREHSGWAEYESARAVATYELVDAA
;
A
#
# COMPACT_ATOMS: atom_id res chain seq x y z
N MET A 1 -3.92 -2.96 -19.45
CA MET A 1 -5.08 -3.18 -18.54
C MET A 1 -4.60 -2.81 -17.14
N SER A 2 -5.36 -2.02 -16.39
CA SER A 2 -4.99 -1.70 -15.01
C SER A 2 -5.56 -2.72 -14.04
N GLU A 3 -4.75 -3.10 -13.07
CA GLU A 3 -5.06 -4.01 -11.97
C GLU A 3 -4.95 -3.26 -10.64
N ARG A 4 -5.45 -3.86 -9.56
CA ARG A 4 -5.52 -3.24 -8.23
C ARG A 4 -4.96 -4.18 -7.18
N ILE A 5 -4.34 -3.59 -6.15
CA ILE A 5 -3.89 -4.28 -4.94
C ILE A 5 -4.55 -3.59 -3.75
N ASN A 6 -5.24 -4.36 -2.91
CA ASN A 6 -5.79 -3.83 -1.68
C ASN A 6 -4.70 -3.70 -0.61
N LEU A 7 -4.70 -2.56 0.06
CA LEU A 7 -3.78 -2.21 1.12
C LEU A 7 -4.57 -1.96 2.41
N THR A 8 -3.99 -2.40 3.52
CA THR A 8 -4.45 -2.04 4.87
C THR A 8 -3.44 -1.10 5.49
N LEU A 9 -3.91 0.05 5.95
CA LEU A 9 -3.14 0.99 6.74
C LEU A 9 -3.54 0.85 8.20
N ARG A 10 -2.55 0.77 9.09
CA ARG A 10 -2.76 0.69 10.54
C ARG A 10 -1.95 1.78 11.22
N ARG A 11 -2.61 2.55 12.08
CA ARG A 11 -1.94 3.51 12.95
C ARG A 11 -1.69 2.89 14.32
N HIS A 12 -0.43 2.81 14.72
CA HIS A 12 -0.09 2.41 16.08
C HIS A 12 -0.55 3.49 17.07
N HIS A 13 -1.34 3.11 18.07
CA HIS A 13 -1.93 4.03 19.03
C HIS A 13 -0.88 4.88 19.78
N ASP A 14 0.15 4.24 20.34
CA ASP A 14 1.09 4.97 21.22
C ASP A 14 2.11 5.85 20.49
N THR A 15 2.57 5.42 19.31
CA THR A 15 3.61 6.13 18.54
C THR A 15 3.02 7.02 17.45
N GLY A 16 1.75 6.81 17.10
CA GLY A 16 1.11 7.45 15.96
C GLY A 16 1.65 7.01 14.60
N LEU A 17 2.59 6.06 14.55
CA LEU A 17 3.22 5.57 13.32
C LEU A 17 2.20 4.80 12.48
N LEU A 18 2.19 5.06 11.17
CA LEU A 18 1.38 4.33 10.21
C LEU A 18 2.21 3.21 9.58
N ALA A 19 1.58 2.06 9.39
CA ALA A 19 2.11 0.94 8.65
C ALA A 19 1.12 0.57 7.54
N ALA A 20 1.60 0.50 6.29
CA ALA A 20 0.85 -0.02 5.15
C ALA A 20 1.31 -1.45 4.83
N MET A 21 0.34 -2.33 4.59
CA MET A 21 0.56 -3.76 4.32
C MET A 21 -0.48 -4.31 3.35
N SER A 22 -0.20 -5.44 2.72
CA SER A 22 -1.12 -6.13 1.81
C SER A 22 -1.02 -7.65 1.93
N ASP A 23 -2.17 -8.31 1.99
CA ASP A 23 -2.26 -9.77 1.93
C ASP A 23 -2.06 -10.30 0.50
N GLU A 24 -2.31 -9.45 -0.50
CA GLU A 24 -2.14 -9.76 -1.93
C GLU A 24 -0.68 -9.63 -2.38
N LEU A 25 0.14 -8.88 -1.64
CA LEU A 25 1.56 -8.71 -1.89
C LEU A 25 2.38 -9.02 -0.62
N PRO A 26 2.64 -10.32 -0.34
CA PRO A 26 3.40 -10.73 0.83
C PRO A 26 4.77 -10.06 0.91
N GLY A 27 5.09 -9.52 2.08
CA GLY A 27 6.33 -8.77 2.33
C GLY A 27 6.19 -7.26 2.18
N LEU A 28 5.04 -6.75 1.72
CA LEU A 28 4.78 -5.32 1.72
C LEU A 28 4.58 -4.81 3.15
N LEU A 29 5.54 -4.03 3.63
CA LEU A 29 5.49 -3.33 4.91
C LEU A 29 6.20 -1.98 4.77
N VAL A 30 5.41 -0.90 4.69
CA VAL A 30 5.91 0.47 4.57
C VAL A 30 5.49 1.27 5.79
N PHE A 31 6.42 2.01 6.39
CA PHE A 31 6.16 2.84 7.56
C PHE A 31 6.16 4.32 7.20
N GLY A 32 5.29 5.10 7.83
CA GLY A 32 5.19 6.54 7.61
C GLY A 32 4.64 7.26 8.83
N ARG A 33 4.99 8.54 8.98
CA ARG A 33 4.41 9.39 10.03
C ARG A 33 3.07 10.01 9.62
N THR A 34 2.81 10.08 8.32
CA THR A 34 1.57 10.59 7.73
C THR A 34 1.14 9.69 6.59
N VAL A 35 -0.13 9.82 6.20
CA VAL A 35 -0.68 9.14 5.02
C VAL A 35 0.07 9.55 3.76
N ASP A 36 0.36 10.84 3.60
CA ASP A 36 1.04 11.36 2.39
C ASP A 36 2.41 10.71 2.20
N VAL A 37 3.17 10.53 3.30
CA VAL A 37 4.45 9.80 3.27
C VAL A 37 4.25 8.36 2.80
N LEU A 38 3.20 7.67 3.26
CA LEU A 38 2.91 6.32 2.77
C LEU A 38 2.55 6.32 1.28
N ILE A 39 1.76 7.28 0.81
CA ILE A 39 1.35 7.38 -0.60
C ILE A 39 2.56 7.62 -1.51
N GLU A 40 3.58 8.34 -1.05
CA GLU A 40 4.82 8.57 -1.80
C GLU A 40 5.73 7.33 -1.82
N GLU A 41 5.83 6.62 -0.70
CA GLU A 41 6.75 5.47 -0.54
C GLU A 41 6.17 4.13 -1.05
N LEU A 42 4.84 3.99 -1.10
CA LEU A 42 4.17 2.76 -1.51
C LEU A 42 4.42 2.37 -2.98
N PRO A 43 4.29 3.28 -3.97
CA PRO A 43 4.49 2.95 -5.38
C PRO A 43 5.85 2.27 -5.67
N PRO A 44 7.01 2.85 -5.33
CA PRO A 44 8.29 2.21 -5.63
C PRO A 44 8.47 0.89 -4.89
N MET A 45 7.98 0.77 -3.64
CA MET A 45 8.07 -0.47 -2.89
C MET A 45 7.22 -1.59 -3.51
N ILE A 46 6.00 -1.28 -3.95
CA ILE A 46 5.11 -2.22 -4.62
C ILE A 46 5.75 -2.69 -5.94
N GLU A 47 6.32 -1.79 -6.74
CA GLU A 47 7.01 -2.14 -7.98
C GLU A 47 8.19 -3.09 -7.74
N VAL A 48 9.00 -2.82 -6.72
CA VAL A 48 10.13 -3.68 -6.31
C VAL A 48 9.63 -5.06 -5.91
N LEU A 49 8.63 -5.15 -5.03
CA LEU A 49 8.11 -6.43 -4.57
C LEU A 49 7.40 -7.22 -5.68
N MET A 50 6.70 -6.55 -6.59
CA MET A 50 6.09 -7.19 -7.75
C MET A 50 7.15 -7.81 -8.68
N ARG A 51 8.28 -7.10 -8.87
CA ARG A 51 9.41 -7.61 -9.65
C ARG A 51 10.12 -8.77 -8.94
N GLU A 52 10.40 -8.62 -7.65
CA GLU A 52 11.22 -9.56 -6.90
C GLU A 52 10.45 -10.83 -6.49
N ASN A 53 9.20 -10.70 -6.03
CA ASN A 53 8.42 -11.80 -5.49
C ASN A 53 7.46 -12.40 -6.51
N VAL A 54 6.78 -11.55 -7.29
CA VAL A 54 5.73 -11.98 -8.24
C VAL A 54 6.29 -12.15 -9.66
N LYS A 55 7.54 -11.76 -9.91
CA LYS A 55 8.22 -11.80 -11.22
C LYS A 55 7.45 -11.05 -12.31
N LYS A 56 6.73 -9.99 -11.93
CA LYS A 56 6.00 -9.10 -12.83
C LYS A 56 6.64 -7.73 -12.82
N ASN A 57 6.95 -7.19 -14.00
CA ASN A 57 7.27 -5.78 -14.13
C ASN A 57 5.96 -5.00 -14.20
N VAL A 58 5.80 -4.06 -13.28
CA VAL A 58 4.62 -3.22 -13.19
C VAL A 58 5.01 -1.77 -13.06
N ARG A 59 4.08 -0.90 -13.39
CA ARG A 59 4.12 0.52 -13.06
C ARG A 59 2.93 0.85 -12.18
N VAL A 60 3.19 1.37 -10.99
CA VAL A 60 2.12 1.84 -10.11
C VAL A 60 1.69 3.23 -10.56
N LEU A 61 0.39 3.38 -10.80
CA LEU A 61 -0.21 4.61 -11.30
C LEU A 61 -0.61 5.56 -10.16
N GLY A 62 -0.89 5.01 -8.98
CA GLY A 62 -1.28 5.78 -7.79
C GLY A 62 -1.79 4.89 -6.67
N VAL A 63 -1.93 5.49 -5.50
CA VAL A 63 -2.52 4.89 -4.31
C VAL A 63 -3.64 5.79 -3.81
N ASP A 64 -4.85 5.26 -3.76
CA ASP A 64 -6.04 5.97 -3.31
C ASP A 64 -6.49 5.41 -1.97
N LEU A 65 -6.72 6.28 -0.99
CA LEU A 65 -7.41 5.89 0.24
C LEU A 65 -8.90 5.69 -0.01
N ASP A 66 -9.51 4.71 0.65
CA ASP A 66 -10.96 4.63 0.73
C ASP A 66 -11.46 5.65 1.77
N PRO A 67 -12.13 6.74 1.35
CA PRO A 67 -12.60 7.78 2.26
C PRO A 67 -13.74 7.31 3.18
N ARG A 68 -14.30 6.11 2.94
CA ARG A 68 -15.43 5.56 3.72
C ARG A 68 -14.99 4.64 4.84
N GLU A 69 -13.73 4.24 4.86
CA GLU A 69 -13.21 3.28 5.84
C GLU A 69 -12.23 3.96 6.80
N HIS A 70 -12.78 4.70 7.76
CA HIS A 70 -12.09 5.03 9.01
C HIS A 70 -12.82 4.31 10.14
N SER A 71 -12.38 3.10 10.47
CA SER A 71 -12.89 2.37 11.63
C SER A 71 -11.85 2.41 12.74
N GLY A 72 -12.18 3.13 13.82
CA GLY A 72 -11.35 3.18 15.02
C GLY A 72 -11.61 1.94 15.87
N TRP A 73 -10.60 1.08 16.01
CA TRP A 73 -10.59 0.03 17.05
C TRP A 73 -9.64 0.48 18.16
N ALA A 74 -9.91 0.05 19.39
CA ALA A 74 -9.30 0.55 20.63
C ALA A 74 -7.76 0.50 20.74
N GLU A 75 -7.06 -0.10 19.76
CA GLU A 75 -5.59 -0.15 19.69
C GLU A 75 -5.00 0.35 18.36
N TYR A 76 -5.81 0.46 17.29
CA TYR A 76 -5.36 0.90 15.98
C TYR A 76 -6.50 1.60 15.23
N GLU A 77 -6.21 2.78 14.67
CA GLU A 77 -7.04 3.34 13.60
C GLU A 77 -6.65 2.61 12.31
N SER A 78 -7.62 1.94 11.67
CA SER A 78 -7.40 1.28 10.38
C SER A 78 -8.08 2.04 9.25
N ALA A 79 -7.39 2.13 8.13
CA ALA A 79 -7.91 2.62 6.87
C ALA A 79 -7.57 1.65 5.74
N ARG A 80 -8.39 1.65 4.69
CA ARG A 80 -8.09 0.92 3.46
C ARG A 80 -7.54 1.85 2.40
N ALA A 81 -6.62 1.33 1.60
CA ALA A 81 -6.17 1.97 0.38
C ALA A 81 -6.13 0.96 -0.77
N VAL A 82 -6.09 1.48 -1.99
CA VAL A 82 -5.98 0.69 -3.21
C VAL A 82 -4.84 1.25 -4.04
N ALA A 83 -3.85 0.42 -4.33
CA ALA A 83 -2.84 0.74 -5.33
C ALA A 83 -3.32 0.27 -6.71
N THR A 84 -3.31 1.16 -7.70
CA THR A 84 -3.61 0.81 -9.09
C THR A 84 -2.31 0.68 -9.86
N TYR A 85 -2.14 -0.38 -10.65
CA TYR A 85 -0.93 -0.62 -11.44
C TYR A 85 -1.25 -1.14 -12.84
N GLU A 86 -0.27 -1.06 -13.74
CA GLU A 86 -0.31 -1.69 -15.06
C GLU A 86 0.90 -2.62 -15.23
N LEU A 87 0.69 -3.71 -15.99
CA LEU A 87 1.81 -4.56 -16.43
C LEU A 87 2.65 -3.80 -17.45
N VAL A 88 3.95 -3.82 -17.26
CA VAL A 88 4.92 -3.32 -18.23
C VAL A 88 5.58 -4.54 -18.86
N ASP A 89 5.26 -4.80 -20.13
CA ASP A 89 5.94 -5.86 -20.87
C ASP A 89 7.46 -5.59 -20.86
N ALA A 90 8.24 -6.59 -20.46
CA ALA A 90 9.67 -6.55 -20.65
C ALA A 90 9.91 -6.63 -22.16
N ALA A 91 10.29 -5.50 -22.76
CA ALA A 91 10.76 -5.43 -24.15
C ALA A 91 11.98 -6.32 -24.37
#